data_AF-A0A1M5AX11-F1
#
_entry.id   AF-A0A1M5AX11-F1
#
_cell.length_a   1.000
_cell.length_b   1.000
_cell.length_c   1.000
_cell.angle_alpha   90.00
_cell.angle_beta   90.00
_cell.angle_gamma   90.00
#
_symmetry.space_group_name_H-M   'P 1'
#
loop_
_entity.id
_entity.type
_entity.pdbx_description
1 polymer ?
#
loop_
_entity_poly.entity_id
_entity_poly.type
_entity_poly.pdbx_seq_one_letter_code
_entity_poly.pdbx_strand_id
1 'polypeptide(L)'
;MCAIYYKITYTKVPGLPKNFHDDYGLGYAYETDEYYVHFYGHNKNFYSIQASLALAEKKSTSQYHSLSEWVTYYFGATDINPIKNSIGRTIQGVWRPALYYTNDIHQGLKTNESERRLSQQALKILLEKLDDLFLYIEPTESSMSTYSHKTRELLILACTEVENFWMYYMQISNNPSERKNYNTKDYVKLKEKLHLGDYNFTLKSYPHIHDINPFKDWNENSPTNSLIWYDAYNKTKHNRTNNFCQATLLNALTAVIGNIVLYIVKYGPFSILEENGTFNSIINQHFSFELKNPLIETFYIPKIKDFANGGEGIFPLDAYNYKIILPYEMKQLVI
;
A
#
# COMPACT_ATOMS: atom_id res chain seq x y z
N MET A 1 6.23 16.16 17.66
CA MET A 1 6.79 16.67 16.38
C MET A 1 5.88 16.21 15.26
N CYS A 2 5.35 17.15 14.48
CA CYS A 2 4.54 16.85 13.29
C CYS A 2 5.45 16.94 12.06
N ALA A 3 5.49 15.88 11.26
CA ALA A 3 6.14 15.94 9.95
C ALA A 3 5.23 16.68 8.96
N ILE A 4 5.83 17.16 7.88
CA ILE A 4 5.13 17.78 6.74
C ILE A 4 5.46 17.01 5.46
N TYR A 5 4.56 17.09 4.49
CA TYR A 5 4.83 16.74 3.10
C TYR A 5 4.54 17.92 2.18
N TYR A 6 5.15 17.94 1.01
CA TYR A 6 5.03 19.01 0.03
C TYR A 6 5.47 18.54 -1.35
N LYS A 7 5.13 19.32 -2.39
CA LYS A 7 5.67 19.15 -3.73
C LYS A 7 7.01 19.88 -3.86
N ILE A 8 7.97 19.24 -4.53
CA ILE A 8 9.29 19.80 -4.83
C ILE A 8 9.24 20.44 -6.21
N THR A 9 9.65 21.71 -6.32
CA THR A 9 9.68 22.44 -7.61
C THR A 9 11.09 22.69 -8.13
N TYR A 10 12.11 22.54 -7.28
CA TYR A 10 13.52 22.54 -7.65
C TYR A 10 14.36 21.92 -6.52
N THR A 11 15.65 21.68 -6.72
CA THR A 11 16.58 21.37 -5.62
C THR A 11 17.83 22.25 -5.68
N LYS A 12 18.20 22.86 -4.56
CA LYS A 12 19.45 23.64 -4.36
C LYS A 12 20.49 22.87 -3.57
N VAL A 13 20.31 21.58 -3.37
CA VAL A 13 21.25 20.74 -2.62
C VAL A 13 22.51 20.53 -3.48
N PRO A 14 23.71 20.84 -2.96
CA PRO A 14 24.95 20.65 -3.71
C PRO A 14 25.12 19.19 -4.17
N GLY A 15 25.53 19.00 -5.42
CA GLY A 15 25.82 17.68 -6.00
C GLY A 15 24.59 16.94 -6.58
N LEU A 16 23.37 17.44 -6.40
CA LEU A 16 22.20 16.86 -7.05
C LEU A 16 21.91 17.48 -8.43
N PRO A 17 21.44 16.69 -9.42
CA PRO A 17 20.99 17.21 -10.70
C PRO A 17 19.84 18.22 -10.54
N LYS A 18 19.78 19.25 -11.39
CA LYS A 18 18.70 20.26 -11.32
C LYS A 18 17.30 19.67 -11.50
N ASN A 19 17.19 18.62 -12.32
CA ASN A 19 15.96 17.92 -12.66
C ASN A 19 15.67 16.73 -11.71
N PHE A 20 16.36 16.62 -10.57
CA PHE A 20 16.16 15.51 -9.63
C PHE A 20 14.71 15.38 -9.14
N HIS A 21 13.99 16.50 -9.07
CA HIS A 21 12.58 16.56 -8.68
C HIS A 21 11.62 15.95 -9.72
N ASP A 22 12.06 15.71 -10.96
CA ASP A 22 11.23 15.04 -11.97
C ASP A 22 10.94 13.58 -11.58
N ASP A 23 11.91 12.91 -10.96
CA ASP A 23 11.75 11.56 -10.43
C ASP A 23 11.29 11.55 -8.97
N TYR A 24 11.69 12.56 -8.19
CA TYR A 24 11.40 12.69 -6.76
C TYR A 24 10.57 13.95 -6.47
N GLY A 25 9.35 14.00 -7.00
CA GLY A 25 8.50 15.19 -6.92
C GLY A 25 7.86 15.47 -5.56
N LEU A 26 8.02 14.59 -4.57
CA LEU A 26 7.51 14.79 -3.20
C LEU A 26 8.65 14.91 -2.20
N GLY A 27 8.49 15.85 -1.27
CA GLY A 27 9.37 16.04 -0.12
C GLY A 27 8.64 15.74 1.17
N TYR A 28 9.34 15.10 2.10
CA TYR A 28 8.86 14.84 3.44
C TYR A 28 9.88 15.40 4.41
N ALA A 29 9.45 16.18 5.40
CA ALA A 29 10.37 16.81 6.33
C ALA A 29 9.83 16.86 7.74
N TYR A 30 10.73 16.88 8.70
CA TYR A 30 10.42 17.17 10.09
C TYR A 30 11.62 17.85 10.75
N GLU A 31 11.41 18.35 11.95
CA GLU A 31 12.48 18.92 12.76
C GLU A 31 12.63 18.14 14.07
N THR A 32 13.88 17.91 14.47
CA THR A 32 14.25 17.48 15.83
C THR A 32 14.56 18.72 16.66
N ASP A 33 15.06 18.54 17.89
CA ASP A 33 15.53 19.66 18.70
C ASP A 33 16.75 20.36 18.06
N GLU A 34 17.58 19.61 17.32
CA GLU A 34 18.87 20.08 16.80
C GLU A 34 18.94 20.19 15.27
N TYR A 35 18.10 19.48 14.52
CA TYR A 35 18.23 19.32 13.07
C TYR A 35 16.90 19.53 12.33
N TYR A 36 16.99 20.05 11.11
CA TYR A 36 15.99 19.82 10.07
C TYR A 36 16.33 18.54 9.32
N VAL A 37 15.31 17.75 8.98
CA VAL A 37 15.46 16.45 8.30
C VAL A 37 14.55 16.42 7.10
N HIS A 38 15.05 15.95 5.96
CA HIS A 38 14.31 15.81 4.71
C HIS A 38 14.50 14.43 4.09
N PHE A 39 13.44 13.92 3.45
CA PHE A 39 13.48 12.77 2.56
C PHE A 39 12.83 13.12 1.22
N TYR A 40 13.49 12.69 0.16
CA TYR A 40 12.88 12.62 -1.16
C TYR A 40 11.91 11.44 -1.24
N GLY A 41 10.83 11.60 -2.00
CA GLY A 41 9.97 10.49 -2.37
C GLY A 41 9.41 10.62 -3.78
N HIS A 42 9.05 9.49 -4.34
CA HIS A 42 8.39 9.44 -5.63
C HIS A 42 6.94 9.91 -5.53
N ASN A 43 6.41 10.42 -6.64
CA ASN A 43 5.01 10.79 -6.83
C ASN A 43 4.25 9.82 -7.75
N LYS A 44 4.83 8.65 -8.04
CA LYS A 44 4.34 7.61 -8.95
C LYS A 44 4.39 6.22 -8.30
N ASN A 45 3.62 5.28 -8.84
CA ASN A 45 3.56 3.88 -8.40
C ASN A 45 3.18 3.73 -6.91
N PHE A 46 4.17 3.50 -6.05
CA PHE A 46 4.02 3.23 -4.62
C PHE A 46 4.56 4.35 -3.73
N TYR A 47 4.87 5.52 -4.31
CA TYR A 47 5.25 6.71 -3.56
C TYR A 47 6.41 6.47 -2.57
N SER A 48 7.37 5.62 -2.94
CA SER A 48 8.42 5.18 -2.01
C SER A 48 9.25 6.37 -1.51
N ILE A 49 9.42 6.43 -0.19
CA ILE A 49 10.23 7.42 0.51
C ILE A 49 11.68 6.89 0.57
N GLN A 50 12.62 7.71 0.12
CA GLN A 50 14.02 7.32 -0.08
C GLN A 50 14.84 7.64 1.16
N ALA A 51 14.89 6.71 2.11
CA ALA A 51 15.66 6.89 3.34
C ALA A 51 17.19 6.93 3.10
N SER A 52 17.68 6.33 2.02
CA SER A 52 19.09 6.42 1.59
C SER A 52 19.46 7.79 1.00
N LEU A 53 18.46 8.61 0.64
CA LEU A 53 18.62 9.95 0.10
C LEU A 53 18.16 11.02 1.11
N ALA A 54 18.20 10.69 2.41
CA ALA A 54 17.84 11.66 3.43
C ALA A 54 18.87 12.81 3.48
N LEU A 55 18.42 13.98 3.90
CA LEU A 55 19.25 15.15 4.11
C LEU A 55 19.00 15.68 5.52
N ALA A 56 20.01 16.29 6.10
CA ALA A 56 19.86 17.01 7.35
C ALA A 56 20.63 18.34 7.33
N GLU A 57 20.18 19.28 8.14
CA GLU A 57 20.90 20.53 8.43
C GLU A 57 20.78 20.86 9.91
N LYS A 58 21.89 21.21 10.55
CA LYS A 58 21.91 21.57 11.96
C LYS A 58 21.31 22.96 12.16
N LYS A 59 20.30 23.07 13.02
CA LYS A 59 19.58 24.33 13.27
C LYS A 59 20.49 25.45 13.79
N SER A 60 21.47 25.11 14.63
CA SER A 60 22.39 26.10 15.22
C SER A 60 23.29 26.80 14.20
N THR A 61 23.49 26.20 13.02
CA THR A 61 24.29 26.74 11.91
C THR A 61 23.42 27.12 10.71
N SER A 62 22.12 26.86 10.78
CA SER A 62 21.15 27.16 9.73
C SER A 62 20.85 28.66 9.73
N GLN A 63 20.76 29.26 8.55
CA GLN A 63 20.25 30.62 8.39
C GLN A 63 18.72 30.72 8.44
N TYR A 64 18.03 29.57 8.41
CA TYR A 64 16.57 29.47 8.46
C TYR A 64 16.08 29.22 9.89
N HIS A 65 14.96 29.84 10.25
CA HIS A 65 14.42 29.83 11.61
C HIS A 65 13.21 28.89 11.75
N SER A 66 12.71 28.35 10.65
CA SER A 66 11.63 27.37 10.64
C SER A 66 11.83 26.27 9.61
N LEU A 67 11.21 25.12 9.84
CA LEU A 67 11.20 24.02 8.88
C LEU A 67 10.61 24.44 7.53
N SER A 68 9.56 25.27 7.54
CA SER A 68 8.89 25.77 6.33
C SER A 68 9.81 26.64 5.47
N GLU A 69 10.55 27.57 6.10
CA GLU A 69 11.55 28.39 5.42
C GLU A 69 12.66 27.53 4.80
N TRP A 70 13.17 26.58 5.59
CA TRP A 70 14.23 25.67 5.15
C TRP A 70 13.82 24.86 3.92
N VAL A 71 12.63 24.25 3.93
CA VAL A 71 12.16 23.45 2.78
C VAL A 71 11.78 24.29 1.58
N THR A 72 11.25 25.50 1.79
CA THR A 72 10.92 26.43 0.70
C THR A 72 12.17 26.87 -0.03
N TYR A 73 13.27 27.11 0.71
CA TYR A 73 14.53 27.53 0.10
C TYR A 73 15.22 26.41 -0.67
N TYR A 74 15.39 25.23 -0.07
CA TYR A 74 16.20 24.17 -0.69
C TYR A 74 15.44 23.39 -1.75
N PHE A 75 14.13 23.21 -1.58
CA PHE A 75 13.32 22.30 -2.39
C PHE A 75 12.21 23.01 -3.18
N GLY A 76 12.07 24.33 -3.03
CA GLY A 76 10.96 25.07 -3.64
C GLY A 76 9.61 24.53 -3.19
N ALA A 77 9.49 24.18 -1.91
CA ALA A 77 8.32 23.51 -1.35
C ALA A 77 7.02 24.29 -1.63
N THR A 78 6.04 23.62 -2.23
CA THR A 78 4.67 24.11 -2.42
C THR A 78 3.67 23.10 -1.88
N ASP A 79 2.43 23.51 -1.62
CA ASP A 79 1.39 22.63 -1.05
C ASP A 79 1.85 21.95 0.25
N ILE A 80 2.43 22.73 1.17
CA ILE A 80 2.96 22.22 2.44
C ILE A 80 1.80 21.82 3.35
N ASN A 81 1.72 20.53 3.69
CA ASN A 81 0.64 19.95 4.48
C ASN A 81 1.19 19.05 5.59
N PRO A 82 0.48 18.93 6.73
CA PRO A 82 0.91 18.07 7.83
C PRO A 82 0.72 16.58 7.51
N ILE A 83 1.67 15.75 7.96
CA ILE A 83 1.48 14.31 8.07
C ILE A 83 0.68 14.02 9.36
N LYS A 84 -0.36 13.20 9.25
CA LYS A 84 -1.22 12.79 10.38
C LYS A 84 -0.55 11.73 11.26
N ASN A 85 0.24 10.84 10.67
CA ASN A 85 0.97 9.83 11.41
C ASN A 85 2.18 10.43 12.14
N SER A 86 2.40 9.98 13.38
CA SER A 86 3.58 10.41 14.12
C SER A 86 4.86 9.82 13.49
N ILE A 87 5.95 10.60 13.53
CA ILE A 87 7.26 10.18 13.04
C ILE A 87 7.71 8.89 13.75
N GLY A 88 8.24 7.94 12.98
CA GLY A 88 8.70 6.65 13.48
C GLY A 88 7.59 5.72 13.96
N ARG A 89 6.32 5.97 13.60
CA ARG A 89 5.19 5.14 14.03
C ARG A 89 4.46 4.50 12.86
N THR A 90 4.03 3.27 13.07
CA THR A 90 3.28 2.45 12.10
C THR A 90 1.98 1.95 12.70
N ILE A 91 1.09 1.43 11.85
CA ILE A 91 -0.12 0.73 12.26
C ILE A 91 0.05 -0.76 11.98
N GLN A 92 -0.29 -1.60 12.98
CA GLN A 92 -0.17 -3.05 12.89
C GLN A 92 -0.82 -3.61 11.62
N GLY A 93 -0.06 -4.36 10.82
CA GLY A 93 -0.56 -5.01 9.62
C GLY A 93 -1.00 -4.07 8.49
N VAL A 94 -0.78 -2.77 8.57
CA VAL A 94 -1.18 -1.81 7.52
C VAL A 94 0.06 -1.20 6.89
N TRP A 95 0.43 -1.68 5.71
CA TRP A 95 1.52 -1.11 4.94
C TRP A 95 1.15 0.27 4.41
N ARG A 96 2.09 1.21 4.54
CA ARG A 96 2.10 2.51 3.88
C ARG A 96 3.53 2.85 3.44
N PRO A 97 3.71 3.78 2.48
CA PRO A 97 5.03 4.21 2.04
C PRO A 97 5.94 4.63 3.19
N ALA A 98 7.25 4.43 2.97
CA ALA A 98 8.41 4.39 3.90
C ALA A 98 8.83 3.01 4.41
N LEU A 99 7.94 2.02 4.43
CA LEU A 99 8.32 0.64 4.73
C LEU A 99 8.73 -0.08 3.45
N TYR A 100 10.01 0.03 3.09
CA TYR A 100 10.55 -0.60 1.88
C TYR A 100 11.21 -1.95 2.17
N TYR A 101 12.08 -2.00 3.17
CA TYR A 101 12.89 -3.18 3.46
C TYR A 101 12.13 -4.24 4.25
N THR A 102 12.39 -5.50 3.93
CA THR A 102 11.74 -6.68 4.55
C THR A 102 11.79 -6.65 6.08
N ASN A 103 12.93 -6.31 6.68
CA ASN A 103 13.06 -6.23 8.13
C ASN A 103 12.19 -5.14 8.75
N ASP A 104 12.09 -3.96 8.12
CA ASP A 104 11.25 -2.87 8.58
C ASP A 104 9.77 -3.21 8.45
N ILE A 105 9.39 -3.91 7.37
CA ILE A 105 8.04 -4.43 7.19
C ILE A 105 7.71 -5.43 8.30
N HIS A 106 8.59 -6.40 8.57
CA HIS A 106 8.37 -7.39 9.64
C HIS A 106 8.21 -6.75 11.01
N GLN A 107 9.13 -5.87 11.37
CA GLN A 107 9.13 -5.21 12.68
C GLN A 107 8.00 -4.18 12.80
N GLY A 108 7.83 -3.32 11.80
CA GLY A 108 6.89 -2.22 11.80
C GLY A 108 5.43 -2.66 11.64
N LEU A 109 5.16 -3.77 10.94
CA LEU A 109 3.80 -4.28 10.75
C LEU A 109 3.48 -5.50 11.63
N LYS A 110 4.46 -6.03 12.37
CA LYS A 110 4.36 -7.25 13.19
C LYS A 110 3.91 -8.47 12.34
N THR A 111 4.57 -8.66 11.19
CA THR A 111 4.28 -9.78 10.31
C THR A 111 5.14 -10.99 10.64
N ASN A 112 4.59 -12.19 10.44
CA ASN A 112 5.30 -13.46 10.60
C ASN A 112 5.68 -14.03 9.24
N GLU A 113 6.92 -14.47 9.09
CA GLU A 113 7.45 -14.98 7.84
C GLU A 113 6.81 -16.31 7.38
N SER A 114 6.48 -17.20 8.32
CA SER A 114 5.75 -18.43 8.02
C SER A 114 4.32 -18.14 7.58
N GLU A 115 3.63 -17.19 8.22
CA GLU A 115 2.31 -16.73 7.76
C GLU A 115 2.37 -16.07 6.37
N ARG A 116 3.43 -15.28 6.10
CA ARG A 116 3.67 -14.67 4.79
C ARG A 116 3.75 -15.75 3.72
N ARG A 117 4.58 -16.78 3.92
CA ARG A 117 4.71 -17.90 2.98
C ARG A 117 3.41 -18.68 2.76
N LEU A 118 2.63 -18.92 3.81
CA LEU A 118 1.31 -19.57 3.68
C LEU A 118 0.35 -18.70 2.86
N SER A 119 0.33 -17.39 3.10
CA SER A 119 -0.50 -16.43 2.35
C SER A 119 -0.06 -16.33 0.88
N GLN A 120 1.26 -16.33 0.62
CA GLN A 120 1.82 -16.38 -0.73
C GLN A 120 1.38 -17.64 -1.47
N GLN A 121 1.43 -18.81 -0.82
CA GLN A 121 1.02 -20.07 -1.43
C GLN A 121 -0.48 -20.08 -1.74
N ALA A 122 -1.33 -19.60 -0.83
CA ALA A 122 -2.77 -19.49 -1.07
C ALA A 122 -3.06 -18.58 -2.28
N LEU A 123 -2.44 -17.39 -2.32
CA LEU A 123 -2.61 -16.44 -3.42
C LEU A 123 -2.06 -17.00 -4.75
N LYS A 124 -0.94 -17.70 -4.72
CA LYS A 124 -0.39 -18.38 -5.90
C LYS A 124 -1.38 -19.37 -6.51
N ILE A 125 -2.08 -20.16 -5.70
CA ILE A 125 -3.09 -21.12 -6.17
C ILE A 125 -4.26 -20.38 -6.86
N LEU A 126 -4.69 -19.24 -6.33
CA LEU A 126 -5.73 -18.42 -6.95
C LEU A 126 -5.28 -17.86 -8.32
N LEU A 127 -4.02 -17.43 -8.40
CA LEU A 127 -3.43 -16.89 -9.63
C LEU A 127 -3.25 -17.96 -10.70
N GLU A 128 -2.78 -19.16 -10.35
CA GLU A 128 -2.66 -20.28 -11.30
C GLU A 128 -4.03 -20.69 -11.86
N LYS A 129 -5.08 -20.67 -11.03
CA LYS A 129 -6.46 -20.90 -11.48
C LYS A 129 -6.99 -19.79 -12.38
N LEU A 130 -6.60 -18.54 -12.13
CA LEU A 130 -6.95 -17.42 -13.00
C LEU A 130 -6.23 -17.51 -14.35
N ASP A 131 -4.95 -17.87 -14.35
CA ASP A 131 -4.17 -18.07 -15.57
C ASP A 131 -4.74 -19.21 -16.43
N ASP A 132 -5.14 -20.32 -15.81
CA ASP A 132 -5.87 -21.41 -16.49
C ASP A 132 -7.18 -20.93 -17.14
N LEU A 133 -7.93 -20.04 -16.49
CA LEU A 133 -9.13 -19.44 -17.10
C LEU A 133 -8.81 -18.61 -18.34
N PHE A 134 -7.69 -17.88 -18.34
CA PHE A 134 -7.27 -17.08 -19.49
C PHE A 134 -6.87 -17.92 -20.70
N LEU A 135 -6.57 -19.21 -20.54
CA LEU A 135 -6.37 -20.13 -21.68
C LEU A 135 -7.66 -20.38 -22.50
N TYR A 136 -8.82 -20.22 -21.87
CA TYR A 136 -10.12 -20.54 -22.49
C TYR A 136 -11.02 -19.30 -22.66
N ILE A 137 -10.80 -18.25 -21.88
CA ILE A 137 -11.59 -17.02 -21.91
C ILE A 137 -10.63 -15.83 -22.06
N GLU A 138 -10.47 -15.38 -23.29
CA GLU A 138 -9.72 -14.16 -23.62
C GLU A 138 -10.39 -12.95 -22.94
N PRO A 139 -9.72 -12.17 -22.08
CA PRO A 139 -10.28 -10.96 -21.48
C PRO A 139 -10.60 -9.87 -22.52
N THR A 140 -11.89 -9.58 -22.67
CA THR A 140 -12.46 -8.50 -23.49
C THR A 140 -13.65 -7.92 -22.74
N GLU A 141 -14.14 -6.73 -23.11
CA GLU A 141 -15.37 -6.17 -22.50
C GLU A 141 -16.55 -7.14 -22.53
N SER A 142 -16.72 -7.88 -23.63
CA SER A 142 -17.81 -8.85 -23.80
C SER A 142 -17.62 -10.11 -22.95
N SER A 143 -16.41 -10.69 -22.97
CA SER A 143 -16.09 -11.96 -22.33
C SER A 143 -15.94 -11.84 -20.81
N MET A 144 -15.77 -10.64 -20.26
CA MET A 144 -15.79 -10.39 -18.81
C MET A 144 -17.09 -10.87 -18.13
N SER A 145 -18.19 -10.91 -18.89
CA SER A 145 -19.48 -11.44 -18.42
C SER A 145 -19.60 -12.97 -18.47
N THR A 146 -18.62 -13.67 -19.06
CA THR A 146 -18.60 -15.13 -19.18
C THR A 146 -18.59 -15.76 -17.80
N TYR A 147 -19.50 -16.70 -17.57
CA TYR A 147 -19.58 -17.47 -16.33
C TYR A 147 -19.52 -18.97 -16.61
N SER A 148 -18.92 -19.71 -15.68
CA SER A 148 -18.76 -21.15 -15.77
C SER A 148 -18.61 -21.76 -14.37
N HIS A 149 -18.53 -23.08 -14.31
CA HIS A 149 -18.22 -23.75 -13.05
C HIS A 149 -16.82 -23.40 -12.54
N LYS A 150 -15.88 -23.11 -13.45
CA LYS A 150 -14.49 -22.75 -13.12
C LYS A 150 -14.38 -21.31 -12.59
N THR A 151 -15.07 -20.35 -13.20
CA THR A 151 -15.12 -18.99 -12.66
C THR A 151 -15.83 -18.96 -11.31
N ARG A 152 -16.88 -19.77 -11.10
CA ARG A 152 -17.52 -19.93 -9.79
C ARG A 152 -16.60 -20.56 -8.75
N GLU A 153 -15.88 -21.62 -9.11
CA GLU A 153 -14.90 -22.26 -8.24
C GLU A 153 -13.86 -21.23 -7.75
N LEU A 154 -13.27 -20.48 -8.68
CA LEU A 154 -12.30 -19.43 -8.37
C LEU A 154 -12.91 -18.31 -7.51
N LEU A 155 -14.11 -17.83 -7.86
CA LEU A 155 -14.80 -16.78 -7.11
C LEU A 155 -15.03 -17.19 -5.64
N ILE A 156 -15.46 -18.43 -5.39
CA ILE A 156 -15.67 -18.92 -4.03
C ILE A 156 -14.35 -18.99 -3.26
N LEU A 157 -13.31 -19.57 -3.85
CA LEU A 157 -12.00 -19.69 -3.20
C LEU A 157 -11.42 -18.31 -2.88
N ALA A 158 -11.45 -17.38 -3.84
CA ALA A 158 -10.93 -16.04 -3.68
C ALA A 158 -11.70 -15.26 -2.60
N CYS A 159 -13.03 -15.32 -2.57
CA CYS A 159 -13.82 -14.63 -1.54
C CYS A 159 -13.60 -15.22 -0.13
N THR A 160 -13.41 -16.53 -0.01
CA THR A 160 -13.06 -17.15 1.28
C THR A 160 -11.69 -16.68 1.78
N GLU A 161 -10.70 -16.52 0.91
CA GLU A 161 -9.40 -15.94 1.31
C GLU A 161 -9.51 -14.46 1.69
N VAL A 162 -10.36 -13.67 1.02
CA VAL A 162 -10.67 -12.30 1.44
C VAL A 162 -11.28 -12.28 2.85
N GLU A 163 -12.27 -13.15 3.11
CA GLU A 163 -12.90 -13.26 4.44
C GLU A 163 -11.85 -13.59 5.52
N ASN A 164 -10.88 -14.46 5.22
CA ASN A 164 -9.77 -14.79 6.13
C ASN A 164 -8.91 -13.55 6.46
N PHE A 165 -8.56 -12.73 5.47
CA PHE A 165 -7.85 -11.47 5.70
C PHE A 165 -8.68 -10.49 6.53
N TRP A 166 -9.97 -10.32 6.21
CA TRP A 166 -10.83 -9.44 6.99
C TRP A 166 -10.97 -9.90 8.44
N MET A 167 -11.14 -11.20 8.68
CA MET A 167 -11.15 -11.76 10.03
C MET A 167 -9.85 -11.47 10.78
N TYR A 168 -8.70 -11.65 10.13
CA TYR A 168 -7.40 -11.30 10.71
C TYR A 168 -7.37 -9.82 11.17
N TYR A 169 -7.80 -8.88 10.31
CA TYR A 169 -7.79 -7.47 10.65
C TYR A 169 -8.77 -7.11 11.77
N MET A 170 -9.95 -7.72 11.79
CA MET A 170 -10.89 -7.55 12.90
C MET A 170 -10.28 -8.03 14.23
N GLN A 171 -9.56 -9.16 14.22
CA GLN A 171 -8.94 -9.74 15.41
C GLN A 171 -7.77 -8.94 15.97
N ILE A 172 -6.95 -8.31 15.12
CA ILE A 172 -5.83 -7.49 15.59
C ILE A 172 -6.24 -6.06 15.99
N SER A 173 -7.46 -5.64 15.66
CA SER A 173 -7.96 -4.31 16.02
C SER A 173 -8.14 -4.14 17.53
N ASN A 174 -8.18 -2.89 18.01
CA ASN A 174 -8.35 -2.58 19.44
C ASN A 174 -9.75 -2.88 20.01
N ASN A 175 -10.72 -3.17 19.13
CA ASN A 175 -12.08 -3.55 19.48
C ASN A 175 -12.38 -4.95 18.93
N PRO A 176 -11.64 -6.01 19.32
CA PRO A 176 -12.03 -7.35 18.95
C PRO A 176 -13.35 -7.60 19.66
N SER A 177 -14.46 -7.63 18.91
CA SER A 177 -15.74 -7.91 19.53
C SER A 177 -15.66 -9.29 20.18
N GLU A 178 -16.27 -9.48 21.36
CA GLU A 178 -16.44 -10.83 21.95
C GLU A 178 -17.23 -11.77 21.02
N ARG A 179 -17.85 -11.21 19.98
CA ARG A 179 -18.54 -11.95 18.92
C ARG A 179 -17.53 -12.64 18.02
N LYS A 180 -17.68 -13.96 17.88
CA LYS A 180 -16.90 -14.80 16.97
C LYS A 180 -17.30 -14.65 15.50
N ASN A 181 -18.44 -14.01 15.22
CA ASN A 181 -19.04 -13.95 13.88
C ASN A 181 -19.14 -12.51 13.40
N TYR A 182 -18.15 -12.07 12.62
CA TYR A 182 -18.20 -10.81 11.87
C TYR A 182 -19.04 -10.96 10.60
N ASN A 183 -19.62 -9.87 10.14
CA ASN A 183 -20.32 -9.80 8.85
C ASN A 183 -19.86 -8.59 8.04
N THR A 184 -20.44 -8.38 6.86
CA THR A 184 -20.02 -7.29 5.96
C THR A 184 -20.18 -5.90 6.56
N LYS A 185 -21.14 -5.67 7.48
CA LYS A 185 -21.29 -4.40 8.22
C LYS A 185 -20.12 -4.13 9.18
N ASP A 186 -19.44 -5.17 9.60
CA ASP A 186 -18.22 -5.04 10.41
C ASP A 186 -17.01 -4.83 9.49
N TYR A 187 -16.87 -5.66 8.46
CA TYR A 187 -15.73 -5.63 7.56
C TYR A 187 -15.60 -4.33 6.76
N VAL A 188 -16.70 -3.69 6.39
CA VAL A 188 -16.66 -2.45 5.59
C VAL A 188 -15.89 -1.31 6.27
N LYS A 189 -15.85 -1.31 7.60
CA LYS A 189 -15.07 -0.34 8.39
C LYS A 189 -13.57 -0.45 8.13
N LEU A 190 -13.10 -1.61 7.65
CA LEU A 190 -11.71 -1.84 7.28
C LEU A 190 -11.28 -1.02 6.06
N LYS A 191 -12.20 -0.67 5.14
CA LYS A 191 -11.87 0.00 3.88
C LYS A 191 -10.97 1.21 4.08
N GLU A 192 -11.42 2.15 4.93
CA GLU A 192 -10.71 3.40 5.18
C GLU A 192 -9.46 3.19 6.03
N LYS A 193 -9.52 2.27 7.00
CA LYS A 193 -8.40 2.00 7.92
C LYS A 193 -7.23 1.30 7.25
N LEU A 194 -7.52 0.47 6.25
CA LEU A 194 -6.55 -0.28 5.46
C LEU A 194 -6.21 0.40 4.13
N HIS A 195 -6.82 1.55 3.84
CA HIS A 195 -6.67 2.29 2.59
C HIS A 195 -6.94 1.43 1.34
N LEU A 196 -7.94 0.55 1.40
CA LEU A 196 -8.19 -0.44 0.35
C LEU A 196 -8.57 0.18 -0.99
N GLY A 197 -9.18 1.38 -0.95
CA GLY A 197 -9.59 2.12 -2.15
C GLY A 197 -8.42 2.76 -2.91
N ASP A 198 -7.21 2.80 -2.35
CA ASP A 198 -6.05 3.43 -3.00
C ASP A 198 -5.47 2.54 -4.13
N TYR A 199 -5.76 1.23 -4.14
CA TYR A 199 -5.06 0.29 -5.01
C TYR A 199 -5.75 0.13 -6.37
N ASN A 200 -4.99 0.34 -7.43
CA ASN A 200 -5.46 0.29 -8.81
C ASN A 200 -4.66 -0.73 -9.62
N PHE A 201 -5.35 -1.58 -10.39
CA PHE A 201 -4.74 -2.64 -11.19
C PHE A 201 -5.10 -2.49 -12.66
N THR A 202 -4.16 -2.82 -13.53
CA THR A 202 -4.34 -2.93 -14.98
C THR A 202 -3.89 -4.31 -15.45
N LEU A 203 -4.56 -4.84 -16.46
CA LEU A 203 -4.14 -6.08 -17.12
C LEU A 203 -3.12 -5.77 -18.21
N LYS A 204 -1.87 -6.22 -18.04
CA LYS A 204 -0.74 -5.89 -18.94
C LYS A 204 -0.99 -6.30 -20.37
N SER A 205 -1.42 -7.55 -20.58
CA SER A 205 -1.70 -8.09 -21.91
C SER A 205 -3.01 -7.58 -22.51
N TYR A 206 -3.85 -6.89 -21.72
CA TYR A 206 -5.19 -6.46 -22.11
C TYR A 206 -5.40 -4.98 -21.78
N PRO A 207 -4.61 -4.06 -22.38
CA PRO A 207 -4.60 -2.63 -22.01
C PRO A 207 -5.90 -1.88 -22.32
N HIS A 208 -6.80 -2.50 -23.09
CA HIS A 208 -8.13 -1.97 -23.41
C HIS A 208 -9.15 -2.26 -22.31
N ILE A 209 -8.85 -3.17 -21.39
CA ILE A 209 -9.69 -3.44 -20.22
C ILE A 209 -9.49 -2.31 -19.21
N HIS A 210 -10.59 -1.74 -18.74
CA HIS A 210 -10.56 -0.71 -17.71
C HIS A 210 -9.86 -1.16 -16.43
N ASP A 211 -9.22 -0.19 -15.76
CA ASP A 211 -8.61 -0.40 -14.44
C ASP A 211 -9.57 -1.06 -13.46
N ILE A 212 -9.03 -1.98 -12.65
CA ILE A 212 -9.75 -2.70 -11.62
C ILE A 212 -9.30 -2.20 -10.26
N ASN A 213 -10.25 -1.69 -9.47
CA ASN A 213 -10.05 -1.33 -8.07
C ASN A 213 -11.11 -2.05 -7.23
N PRO A 214 -10.76 -3.19 -6.60
CA PRO A 214 -11.73 -4.10 -5.99
C PRO A 214 -12.58 -3.49 -4.87
N PHE A 215 -12.05 -2.46 -4.18
CA PHE A 215 -12.65 -1.91 -2.97
C PHE A 215 -13.10 -0.45 -3.14
N LYS A 216 -12.96 0.15 -4.33
CA LYS A 216 -13.27 1.57 -4.61
C LYS A 216 -14.64 1.98 -4.09
N ASP A 217 -15.66 1.21 -4.46
CA ASP A 217 -17.06 1.56 -4.22
C ASP A 217 -17.64 0.94 -2.94
N TRP A 218 -16.84 0.17 -2.19
CA TRP A 218 -17.29 -0.45 -0.94
C TRP A 218 -17.74 0.61 0.06
N ASN A 219 -18.94 0.50 0.62
CA ASN A 219 -19.47 1.54 1.50
C ASN A 219 -20.43 1.01 2.58
N GLU A 220 -20.51 1.72 3.70
CA GLU A 220 -21.23 1.29 4.90
C GLU A 220 -22.76 1.24 4.72
N ASN A 221 -23.30 2.00 3.77
CA ASN A 221 -24.74 2.04 3.49
C ASN A 221 -25.23 0.75 2.82
N SER A 222 -24.36 0.08 2.07
CA SER A 222 -24.67 -1.20 1.44
C SER A 222 -23.47 -2.15 1.46
N PRO A 223 -23.04 -2.63 2.63
CA PRO A 223 -21.73 -3.28 2.78
C PRO A 223 -21.52 -4.54 1.95
N THR A 224 -22.60 -5.29 1.68
CA THR A 224 -22.53 -6.45 0.78
C THR A 224 -22.66 -6.03 -0.68
N ASN A 225 -23.73 -5.31 -1.04
CA ASN A 225 -24.06 -5.05 -2.45
C ASN A 225 -23.13 -4.03 -3.12
N SER A 226 -22.46 -3.17 -2.35
CA SER A 226 -21.46 -2.25 -2.87
C SER A 226 -20.14 -2.93 -3.29
N LEU A 227 -19.91 -4.17 -2.86
CA LEU A 227 -18.87 -5.06 -3.42
C LEU A 227 -19.51 -6.06 -4.37
N ILE A 228 -19.64 -5.68 -5.64
CA ILE A 228 -20.34 -6.46 -6.68
C ILE A 228 -19.87 -7.92 -6.73
N TRP A 229 -18.55 -8.13 -6.70
CA TRP A 229 -17.95 -9.47 -6.76
C TRP A 229 -18.23 -10.29 -5.49
N TYR A 230 -18.27 -9.65 -4.32
CA TYR A 230 -18.59 -10.31 -3.05
C TYR A 230 -20.09 -10.63 -2.93
N ASP A 231 -20.97 -9.72 -3.39
CA ASP A 231 -22.40 -9.97 -3.50
C ASP A 231 -22.70 -11.15 -4.44
N ALA A 232 -22.02 -11.20 -5.60
CA ALA A 232 -22.11 -12.33 -6.53
C ALA A 232 -21.65 -13.65 -5.89
N TYR A 233 -20.57 -13.63 -5.12
CA TYR A 233 -20.15 -14.78 -4.31
C TYR A 233 -21.24 -15.22 -3.34
N ASN A 234 -21.82 -14.31 -2.54
CA ASN A 234 -22.88 -14.66 -1.58
C ASN A 234 -24.11 -15.27 -2.29
N LYS A 235 -24.55 -14.66 -3.39
CA LYS A 235 -25.69 -15.13 -4.16
C LYS A 235 -25.43 -16.49 -4.81
N THR A 236 -24.25 -16.71 -5.39
CA THR A 236 -23.86 -17.99 -6.01
C THR A 236 -23.59 -19.10 -4.99
N LYS A 237 -23.23 -18.75 -3.75
CA LYS A 237 -23.07 -19.67 -2.60
C LYS A 237 -24.42 -20.13 -2.06
N HIS A 238 -25.35 -19.21 -1.82
CA HIS A 238 -26.63 -19.51 -1.17
C HIS A 238 -27.77 -19.89 -2.13
N ASN A 239 -27.74 -19.42 -3.38
CA ASN A 239 -28.75 -19.73 -4.39
C ASN A 239 -28.13 -19.90 -5.78
N ARG A 240 -27.39 -21.00 -5.95
CA ARG A 240 -26.71 -21.34 -7.21
C ARG A 240 -27.69 -21.41 -8.38
N THR A 241 -28.84 -22.05 -8.20
CA THR A 241 -29.81 -22.32 -9.28
C THR A 241 -30.22 -21.04 -10.01
N ASN A 242 -30.44 -19.95 -9.27
CA ASN A 242 -30.91 -18.69 -9.86
C ASN A 242 -29.79 -17.68 -10.13
N ASN A 243 -28.60 -17.85 -9.54
CA ASN A 243 -27.54 -16.84 -9.59
C ASN A 243 -26.23 -17.35 -10.20
N PHE A 244 -26.20 -18.54 -10.80
CA PHE A 244 -24.99 -19.08 -11.42
C PHE A 244 -24.36 -18.13 -12.45
N CYS A 245 -25.18 -17.37 -13.19
CA CYS A 245 -24.74 -16.37 -14.14
C CYS A 245 -23.93 -15.21 -13.52
N GLN A 246 -23.99 -15.00 -12.21
CA GLN A 246 -23.20 -13.96 -11.53
C GLN A 246 -21.77 -14.40 -11.23
N ALA A 247 -21.44 -15.69 -11.40
CA ALA A 247 -20.06 -16.17 -11.28
C ALA A 247 -19.24 -15.83 -12.53
N THR A 248 -19.15 -14.55 -12.88
CA THR A 248 -18.49 -14.09 -14.10
C THR A 248 -16.97 -14.07 -13.96
N LEU A 249 -16.25 -14.04 -15.10
CA LEU A 249 -14.81 -13.82 -15.14
C LEU A 249 -14.43 -12.53 -14.40
N LEU A 250 -15.17 -11.44 -14.62
CA LEU A 250 -14.94 -10.17 -13.94
C LEU A 250 -15.00 -10.32 -12.42
N ASN A 251 -16.05 -10.94 -11.89
CA ASN A 251 -16.19 -11.11 -10.44
C ASN A 251 -15.08 -11.98 -9.86
N ALA A 252 -14.71 -13.07 -10.54
CA ALA A 252 -13.60 -13.93 -10.12
C ALA A 252 -12.26 -13.18 -10.14
N LEU A 253 -11.97 -12.47 -11.23
CA LEU A 253 -10.77 -11.63 -11.40
C LEU A 253 -10.69 -10.55 -10.32
N THR A 254 -11.77 -9.80 -10.09
CA THR A 254 -11.80 -8.75 -9.06
C THR A 254 -11.59 -9.32 -7.66
N ALA A 255 -12.14 -10.50 -7.35
CA ALA A 255 -11.91 -11.18 -6.07
C ALA A 255 -10.43 -11.62 -5.90
N VAL A 256 -9.79 -12.13 -6.96
CA VAL A 256 -8.35 -12.45 -6.93
C VAL A 256 -7.51 -11.19 -6.69
N ILE A 257 -7.80 -10.10 -7.41
CA ILE A 257 -7.11 -8.81 -7.20
C ILE A 257 -7.36 -8.29 -5.77
N GLY A 258 -8.56 -8.49 -5.21
CA GLY A 258 -8.85 -8.16 -3.81
C GLY A 258 -7.93 -8.87 -2.81
N ASN A 259 -7.56 -10.13 -3.08
CA ASN A 259 -6.55 -10.84 -2.29
C ASN A 259 -5.14 -10.27 -2.49
N ILE A 260 -4.77 -9.86 -3.71
CA ILE A 260 -3.48 -9.20 -3.96
C ILE A 260 -3.39 -7.89 -3.16
N VAL A 261 -4.45 -7.08 -3.16
CA VAL A 261 -4.53 -5.85 -2.36
C VAL A 261 -4.32 -6.14 -0.88
N LEU A 262 -5.06 -7.09 -0.30
CA LEU A 262 -4.96 -7.43 1.12
C LEU A 262 -3.58 -8.01 1.47
N TYR A 263 -2.97 -8.76 0.56
CA TYR A 263 -1.59 -9.22 0.69
C TYR A 263 -0.61 -8.03 0.72
N ILE A 264 -0.74 -7.06 -0.19
CA ILE A 264 0.11 -5.85 -0.23
C ILE A 264 -0.07 -5.03 1.04
N VAL A 265 -1.31 -4.86 1.52
CA VAL A 265 -1.57 -4.14 2.79
C VAL A 265 -0.87 -4.85 3.94
N LYS A 266 -0.91 -6.18 4.02
CA LYS A 266 -0.32 -6.92 5.13
C LYS A 266 1.21 -7.02 5.07
N TYR A 267 1.78 -7.23 3.89
CA TYR A 267 3.19 -7.62 3.71
C TYR A 267 4.01 -6.65 2.85
N GLY A 268 3.42 -5.56 2.37
CA GLY A 268 4.04 -4.62 1.45
C GLY A 268 4.13 -5.14 0.00
N PRO A 269 4.33 -4.23 -0.97
CA PRO A 269 4.34 -4.57 -2.40
C PRO A 269 5.69 -5.15 -2.87
N PHE A 270 6.78 -4.89 -2.16
CA PHE A 270 8.14 -5.17 -2.65
C PHE A 270 8.45 -6.67 -2.75
N SER A 271 7.85 -7.49 -1.88
CA SER A 271 7.90 -8.95 -2.00
C SER A 271 7.18 -9.49 -3.23
N ILE A 272 6.39 -8.69 -3.95
CA ILE A 272 5.80 -9.02 -5.26
C ILE A 272 6.63 -8.39 -6.38
N LEU A 273 7.06 -7.13 -6.22
CA LEU A 273 7.70 -6.36 -7.29
C LEU A 273 9.16 -6.73 -7.54
N GLU A 274 9.92 -7.11 -6.50
CA GLU A 274 11.38 -7.17 -6.56
C GLU A 274 11.97 -8.55 -6.29
N GLU A 275 11.25 -9.40 -5.55
CA GLU A 275 11.70 -10.78 -5.31
C GLU A 275 11.60 -11.64 -6.58
N ASN A 276 12.52 -12.59 -6.72
CA ASN A 276 12.53 -13.55 -7.82
C ASN A 276 11.85 -14.84 -7.36
N GLY A 277 10.78 -15.24 -8.05
CA GLY A 277 10.06 -16.47 -7.72
C GLY A 277 8.84 -16.67 -8.59
N THR A 278 8.36 -17.91 -8.66
CA THR A 278 7.17 -18.27 -9.46
C THR A 278 5.92 -17.46 -9.09
N PHE A 279 5.76 -17.13 -7.80
CA PHE A 279 4.68 -16.28 -7.28
C PHE A 279 4.74 -14.84 -7.84
N ASN A 280 5.93 -14.23 -7.82
CA ASN A 280 6.16 -12.89 -8.35
C ASN A 280 5.96 -12.85 -9.86
N SER A 281 6.52 -13.84 -10.56
CA SER A 281 6.46 -13.93 -12.02
C SER A 281 5.02 -13.99 -12.52
N ILE A 282 4.16 -14.82 -11.91
CA ILE A 282 2.76 -14.91 -12.35
C ILE A 282 2.00 -13.60 -12.13
N ILE A 283 2.18 -12.91 -10.99
CA ILE A 283 1.55 -11.61 -10.76
C ILE A 283 2.07 -10.57 -11.75
N ASN A 284 3.38 -10.44 -11.87
CA ASN A 284 4.03 -9.42 -12.68
C ASN A 284 3.83 -9.66 -14.19
N GLN A 285 3.51 -10.89 -14.61
CA GLN A 285 3.10 -11.19 -15.99
C GLN A 285 1.74 -10.60 -16.31
N HIS A 286 0.75 -10.74 -15.42
CA HIS A 286 -0.62 -10.33 -15.69
C HIS A 286 -0.92 -8.88 -15.34
N PHE A 287 -0.31 -8.34 -14.28
CA PHE A 287 -0.76 -7.10 -13.66
C PHE A 287 0.32 -6.03 -13.62
N SER A 288 -0.09 -4.78 -13.88
CA SER A 288 0.59 -3.59 -13.34
C SER A 288 -0.32 -2.96 -12.28
N PHE A 289 0.25 -2.46 -11.20
CA PHE A 289 -0.53 -1.94 -10.09
C PHE A 289 0.20 -0.82 -9.35
N GLU A 290 -0.58 0.10 -8.81
CA GLU A 290 -0.12 1.34 -8.18
C GLU A 290 -1.08 1.80 -7.07
N LEU A 291 -0.63 2.78 -6.28
CA LEU A 291 -1.52 3.61 -5.47
C LEU A 291 -2.05 4.76 -6.33
N LYS A 292 -3.36 4.86 -6.52
CA LYS A 292 -3.99 5.91 -7.31
C LYS A 292 -4.65 6.93 -6.38
N ASN A 293 -4.09 8.14 -6.36
CA ASN A 293 -4.51 9.23 -5.47
C ASN A 293 -4.54 8.86 -3.97
N PRO A 294 -3.47 8.25 -3.42
CA PRO A 294 -3.45 7.88 -2.02
C PRO A 294 -3.47 9.11 -1.11
N LEU A 295 -3.98 8.94 0.11
CA LEU A 295 -3.86 9.93 1.17
C LEU A 295 -2.41 10.02 1.68
N ILE A 296 -1.61 10.96 1.14
CA ILE A 296 -0.18 11.14 1.46
C ILE A 296 0.03 11.47 2.95
N GLU A 297 -0.90 12.21 3.55
CA GLU A 297 -0.92 12.53 4.98
C GLU A 297 -0.95 11.30 5.91
N THR A 298 -1.28 10.11 5.39
CA THR A 298 -1.25 8.85 6.16
C THR A 298 -0.01 8.00 5.88
N PHE A 299 0.99 8.51 5.17
CA PHE A 299 2.26 7.79 5.00
C PHE A 299 3.05 7.73 6.31
N TYR A 300 3.94 6.75 6.41
CA TYR A 300 4.87 6.66 7.54
C TYR A 300 6.10 7.52 7.25
N ILE A 301 6.73 8.03 8.31
CA ILE A 301 7.94 8.86 8.20
C ILE A 301 9.02 8.20 9.04
N PRO A 302 10.18 7.81 8.46
CA PRO A 302 11.27 7.23 9.22
C PRO A 302 11.76 8.20 10.30
N LYS A 303 12.04 7.69 11.50
CA LYS A 303 12.68 8.49 12.56
C LYS A 303 14.17 8.22 12.53
N ILE A 304 14.96 9.25 12.27
CA ILE A 304 16.40 9.17 12.27
C ILE A 304 16.96 9.49 13.65
N LYS A 305 17.99 8.76 14.06
CA LYS A 305 18.89 9.08 15.18
C LYS A 305 20.29 9.41 14.65
N ASP A 306 21.17 9.87 15.54
CA ASP A 306 22.62 9.92 15.28
C ASP A 306 23.01 10.62 13.96
N PHE A 307 22.72 11.92 13.89
CA PHE A 307 23.23 12.79 12.82
C PHE A 307 24.74 12.94 13.06
N ALA A 308 25.56 12.14 12.36
CA ALA A 308 27.02 12.27 12.40
C ALA A 308 27.39 13.76 12.34
N ASN A 309 28.35 14.22 13.17
CA ASN A 309 28.69 15.64 13.37
C ASN A 309 28.62 16.44 12.06
N GLY A 310 27.43 16.97 11.76
CA GLY A 310 27.14 17.59 10.49
C GLY A 310 28.02 18.82 10.35
N GLY A 311 28.62 19.00 9.18
CA GLY A 311 29.31 20.24 8.85
C GLY A 311 28.35 21.43 8.80
N GLU A 312 28.86 22.60 8.45
CA GLU A 312 28.01 23.76 8.18
C GLU A 312 27.14 23.51 6.93
N GLY A 313 25.84 23.83 7.02
CA GLY A 313 24.87 23.71 5.94
C GLY A 313 24.19 22.35 5.81
N ILE A 314 23.46 22.16 4.72
CA ILE A 314 22.76 20.91 4.41
C ILE A 314 23.73 19.82 3.96
N PHE A 315 23.57 18.60 4.49
CA PHE A 315 24.42 17.47 4.15
C PHE A 315 23.60 16.19 3.89
N PRO A 316 24.09 15.30 3.02
CA PRO A 316 23.45 14.01 2.77
C PRO A 316 23.63 13.05 3.94
N LEU A 317 22.60 12.25 4.17
CA LEU A 317 22.53 11.27 5.22
C LEU A 317 21.93 9.98 4.65
N ASP A 318 22.78 9.01 4.35
CA ASP A 318 22.32 7.69 3.94
C ASP A 318 21.81 6.92 5.16
N ALA A 319 20.59 7.25 5.59
CA ALA A 319 20.04 6.81 6.86
C ALA A 319 19.89 5.27 6.92
N TYR A 320 19.69 4.66 5.76
CA TYR A 320 19.59 3.22 5.62
C TYR A 320 20.96 2.53 5.76
N ASN A 321 21.94 2.89 4.93
CA ASN A 321 23.24 2.20 4.95
C ASN A 321 24.00 2.44 6.26
N TYR A 322 23.84 3.62 6.87
CA TYR A 322 24.40 3.90 8.19
C TYR A 322 23.60 3.29 9.35
N LYS A 323 22.45 2.65 9.10
CA LYS A 323 21.59 2.00 10.11
C LYS A 323 21.19 2.94 11.25
N ILE A 324 20.84 4.16 10.87
CA ILE A 324 20.45 5.23 11.80
C ILE A 324 18.95 5.55 11.76
N ILE A 325 18.17 4.77 11.00
CA ILE A 325 16.71 4.73 11.14
C ILE A 325 16.39 3.97 12.43
N LEU A 326 15.66 4.60 13.35
CA LEU A 326 15.14 3.96 14.54
C LEU A 326 14.06 2.93 14.18
N PRO A 327 13.96 1.80 14.90
CA PRO A 327 12.86 0.86 14.77
C PRO A 327 11.51 1.56 14.90
N TYR A 328 10.53 1.14 14.09
CA TYR A 328 9.21 1.75 14.10
C TYR A 328 8.44 1.36 15.37
N GLU A 329 7.84 2.34 16.04
CA GLU A 329 6.89 2.11 17.13
C GLU A 329 5.53 1.76 16.54
N MET A 330 5.20 0.47 16.54
CA MET A 330 3.93 -0.02 16.04
C MET A 330 2.78 0.32 17.01
N LYS A 331 1.70 0.88 16.46
CA LYS A 331 0.40 1.05 17.12
C LYS A 331 -0.58 0.00 16.67
N GLN A 332 -1.42 -0.45 17.58
CA GLN A 332 -2.52 -1.36 17.25
C GLN A 332 -3.49 -0.69 16.26
N LEU A 333 -4.05 -1.48 15.35
CA LEU A 333 -5.09 -1.04 14.43
C LEU A 333 -6.36 -0.61 15.20
N VAL A 334 -6.97 0.50 14.81
CA VAL A 334 -8.21 1.01 15.40
C VAL A 334 -9.27 1.10 14.32
N ILE A 335 -10.38 0.39 14.50
CA ILE A 335 -11.51 0.32 13.56
C ILE A 335 -12.66 1.18 14.07
#